data_AF-A0A4Z0A922-F1
#
_entry.id   AF-A0A4Z0A922-F1
#
_cell.length_a   1.000
_cell.length_b   1.000
_cell.length_c   1.000
_cell.angle_alpha   90.00
_cell.angle_beta   90.00
_cell.angle_gamma   90.00
#
_symmetry.space_group_name_H-M   'P 1'
#
loop_
_entity.id
_entity.type
_entity.pdbx_description
1 polymer ?
#
loop_
_entity_poly.entity_id
_entity_poly.type
_entity_poly.pdbx_seq_one_letter_code
_entity_poly.pdbx_strand_id
1 'polypeptide(L)'
;MFFIFKASITLFTLPAKAKINIKTLSLTYPSDSGKQALTLSATQLISLHLFLNRPSGEEPSPDPLFGPYISVLPRDFDSHPLTWFVRQELTLSTVMEHNLLRSMPHSVHSALSRIATRFHEDWRTVRKYMPVRVGSHETSTMARENARSHEPARDAGFPMGMAQRFSPFTLLRYDMTLTKSRGDNLSLCPVFDFANHAWTAPNMDPVNLESEGGRWRDPRGSRGELVCVSTMEGAKDEELFITYGAHANRTLFVEYGFINDVGEDDISSGVYPGEVDVHDVMEELIESCAVASWIKSTLEDEGYWGYDNTLRYVILLEAHRI
;
A
#
# COMPACT_ATOMS: atom_id res chain seq x y z
N MET A 1 19.09 31.70 15.66
CA MET A 1 17.98 31.94 14.72
C MET A 1 17.32 30.59 14.52
N PHE A 2 16.17 30.36 15.14
CA PHE A 2 15.41 29.12 14.95
C PHE A 2 14.79 29.19 13.55
N PHE A 3 15.13 28.23 12.70
CA PHE A 3 14.44 28.07 11.42
C PHE A 3 13.11 27.42 11.74
N ILE A 4 12.02 28.11 11.43
CA ILE A 4 10.65 27.67 11.67
C ILE A 4 9.91 27.80 10.35
N PHE A 5 9.14 26.78 9.98
CA PHE A 5 8.21 26.85 8.86
C PHE A 5 6.79 27.12 9.36
N LYS A 6 6.03 27.93 8.62
CA LYS A 6 4.64 28.26 8.96
C LYS A 6 3.69 27.16 8.50
N ALA A 7 2.49 27.15 9.04
CA ALA A 7 1.38 26.36 8.50
C ALA A 7 1.03 26.80 7.06
N SER A 8 0.48 25.86 6.29
CA SER A 8 0.01 26.05 4.91
C SER A 8 1.08 26.50 3.93
N ILE A 9 2.35 26.16 4.16
CA ILE A 9 3.40 26.36 3.16
C ILE A 9 3.58 25.08 2.34
N THR A 10 3.90 25.23 1.05
CA THR A 10 4.36 24.09 0.24
C THR A 10 5.68 23.59 0.78
N LEU A 11 5.70 22.33 1.22
CA LEU A 11 6.91 21.63 1.66
C LEU A 11 7.65 21.08 0.44
N PHE A 12 6.93 20.40 -0.45
CA PHE A 12 7.46 19.95 -1.74
C PHE A 12 6.33 19.65 -2.73
N THR A 13 6.72 19.56 -4.00
CA THR A 13 5.86 19.12 -5.11
C THR A 13 6.51 17.94 -5.81
N LEU A 14 5.80 16.83 -5.91
CA LEU A 14 6.21 15.64 -6.66
C LEU A 14 5.55 15.65 -8.05
N PRO A 15 6.34 15.75 -9.14
CA PRO A 15 5.81 15.72 -10.50
C PRO A 15 5.07 14.42 -10.82
N ALA A 16 4.00 14.48 -11.60
CA ALA A 16 3.21 13.30 -11.98
C ALA A 16 4.06 12.17 -12.61
N LYS A 17 5.06 12.55 -13.43
CA LYS A 17 5.99 11.61 -14.09
C LYS A 17 6.96 10.91 -13.14
N ALA A 18 7.12 11.42 -11.92
CA ALA A 18 8.00 10.83 -10.91
C ALA A 18 7.29 9.76 -10.07
N LYS A 19 5.97 9.64 -10.17
CA LYS A 19 5.18 8.59 -9.49
C LYS A 19 5.34 7.26 -10.23
N ILE A 20 5.44 6.15 -9.50
CA ILE A 20 5.43 4.80 -10.07
C ILE A 20 3.99 4.28 -10.00
N ASN A 21 3.32 4.19 -11.14
CA ASN A 21 1.95 3.71 -11.22
C ASN A 21 1.63 3.06 -12.55
N ILE A 22 0.39 2.60 -12.72
CA ILE A 22 -0.03 1.93 -13.95
C ILE A 22 0.15 2.80 -15.20
N LYS A 23 0.00 4.14 -15.09
CA LYS A 23 0.18 5.03 -16.24
C LYS A 23 1.65 5.15 -16.61
N THR A 24 2.53 5.43 -15.63
CA THR A 24 3.96 5.61 -15.89
C THR A 24 4.63 4.30 -16.32
N LEU A 25 4.21 3.16 -15.77
CA LEU A 25 4.75 1.85 -16.11
C LEU A 25 4.18 1.25 -17.40
N SER A 26 2.94 1.60 -17.82
CA SER A 26 2.34 1.04 -19.04
C SER A 26 3.15 1.30 -20.33
N LEU A 27 3.99 2.35 -20.34
CA LEU A 27 4.89 2.63 -21.45
C LEU A 27 6.05 1.62 -21.55
N THR A 28 6.47 1.08 -20.41
CA THR A 28 7.56 0.10 -20.30
C THR A 28 7.05 -1.34 -20.45
N TYR A 29 5.80 -1.58 -20.07
CA TYR A 29 5.15 -2.89 -20.10
C TYR A 29 3.89 -2.84 -20.98
N PRO A 30 4.03 -2.83 -22.31
CA PRO A 30 2.89 -2.69 -23.20
C PRO A 30 1.93 -3.87 -23.06
N SER A 31 0.64 -3.57 -22.92
CA SER A 31 -0.44 -4.55 -23.07
C SER A 31 -0.62 -4.88 -24.55
N ASP A 32 -0.80 -6.16 -24.90
CA ASP A 32 -1.17 -6.50 -26.29
C ASP A 32 -2.55 -5.93 -26.62
N SER A 33 -2.72 -5.50 -27.87
CA SER A 33 -4.04 -5.20 -28.46
C SER A 33 -4.75 -6.46 -28.99
N GLY A 34 -4.20 -7.65 -28.73
CA GLY A 34 -4.72 -8.95 -29.16
C GLY A 34 -5.74 -9.59 -28.20
N LYS A 35 -6.44 -10.63 -28.68
CA LYS A 35 -7.57 -11.29 -28.01
C LYS A 35 -7.26 -12.03 -26.69
N GLN A 36 -6.01 -12.02 -26.20
CA GLN A 36 -5.59 -12.61 -24.91
C GLN A 36 -4.49 -11.78 -24.22
N ALA A 37 -4.61 -10.45 -24.23
CA ALA A 37 -3.68 -9.63 -23.47
C ALA A 37 -3.88 -9.84 -21.97
N LEU A 38 -2.89 -10.45 -21.31
CA LEU A 38 -2.81 -10.45 -19.85
C LEU A 38 -2.55 -9.01 -19.39
N THR A 39 -3.59 -8.32 -18.96
CA THR A 39 -3.51 -6.99 -18.35
C THR A 39 -3.21 -7.14 -16.88
N LEU A 40 -2.05 -6.65 -16.44
CA LEU A 40 -1.70 -6.61 -15.02
C LEU A 40 -2.44 -5.45 -14.33
N SER A 41 -2.91 -5.68 -13.10
CA SER A 41 -3.39 -4.60 -12.23
C SER A 41 -2.25 -3.67 -11.83
N ALA A 42 -2.57 -2.49 -11.27
CA ALA A 42 -1.56 -1.56 -10.76
C ALA A 42 -0.62 -2.22 -9.75
N THR A 43 -1.16 -2.97 -8.77
CA THR A 43 -0.36 -3.71 -7.77
C THR A 43 0.59 -4.70 -8.45
N GLN A 44 0.07 -5.52 -9.37
CA GLN A 44 0.86 -6.55 -10.07
C GLN A 44 1.97 -5.92 -10.92
N LEU A 45 1.66 -4.82 -11.61
CA LEU A 45 2.59 -4.13 -12.49
C LEU A 45 3.71 -3.43 -11.72
N ILE A 46 3.37 -2.72 -10.63
CA ILE A 46 4.36 -2.10 -9.74
C ILE A 46 5.23 -3.17 -9.11
N SER A 47 4.64 -4.26 -8.62
CA SER A 47 5.39 -5.36 -8.01
C SER A 47 6.34 -6.03 -9.01
N LEU A 48 5.89 -6.27 -10.25
CA LEU A 48 6.75 -6.75 -11.33
C LEU A 48 7.93 -5.80 -11.58
N HIS A 49 7.65 -4.49 -11.66
CA HIS A 49 8.68 -3.49 -11.93
C HIS A 49 9.74 -3.44 -10.83
N LEU A 50 9.31 -3.40 -9.56
CA LEU A 50 10.21 -3.46 -8.42
C LEU A 50 11.00 -4.77 -8.42
N PHE A 51 10.36 -5.91 -8.67
CA PHE A 51 11.05 -7.19 -8.70
C PHE A 51 12.19 -7.22 -9.73
N LEU A 52 11.96 -6.71 -10.94
CA LEU A 52 12.95 -6.71 -12.01
C LEU A 52 14.12 -5.76 -11.73
N ASN A 53 13.84 -4.62 -11.10
CA ASN A 53 14.78 -3.52 -10.97
C ASN A 53 15.38 -3.37 -9.57
N ARG A 54 14.93 -4.13 -8.59
CA ARG A 54 15.46 -4.06 -7.23
C ARG A 54 16.68 -4.97 -7.09
N PRO A 55 17.85 -4.42 -6.71
CA PRO A 55 19.06 -5.22 -6.58
C PRO A 55 19.02 -6.10 -5.32
N SER A 56 19.77 -7.20 -5.37
CA SER A 56 19.85 -8.19 -4.29
C SER A 56 20.66 -7.76 -3.08
N GLY A 57 21.47 -6.71 -3.21
CA GLY A 57 22.32 -6.17 -2.15
C GLY A 57 22.30 -4.66 -2.15
N GLU A 58 23.39 -4.07 -1.65
CA GLU A 58 23.55 -2.62 -1.48
C GLU A 58 23.80 -1.84 -2.77
N GLU A 59 23.91 -2.55 -3.89
CA GLU A 59 24.07 -1.91 -5.20
C GLU A 59 22.87 -0.98 -5.52
N PRO A 60 23.09 0.08 -6.30
CA PRO A 60 22.01 0.91 -6.80
C PRO A 60 21.15 0.13 -7.80
N SER A 61 19.87 0.46 -7.84
CA SER A 61 18.93 -0.08 -8.83
C SER A 61 19.36 0.33 -10.24
N PRO A 62 19.35 -0.61 -11.21
CA PRO A 62 19.65 -0.32 -12.61
C PRO A 62 18.52 0.40 -13.34
N ASP A 63 17.39 0.69 -12.68
CA ASP A 63 16.28 1.38 -13.35
C ASP A 63 16.68 2.82 -13.73
N PRO A 64 16.55 3.21 -15.00
CA PRO A 64 17.02 4.52 -15.46
C PRO A 64 16.18 5.69 -14.94
N LEU A 65 14.93 5.45 -14.56
CA LEU A 65 13.98 6.51 -14.20
C LEU A 65 13.71 6.56 -12.69
N PHE A 66 13.50 5.39 -12.09
CA PHE A 66 13.13 5.21 -10.69
C PHE A 66 14.25 4.62 -9.84
N GLY A 67 15.42 4.37 -10.43
CA GLY A 67 16.57 3.75 -9.76
C GLY A 67 16.93 4.39 -8.42
N PRO A 68 17.05 5.73 -8.32
CA PRO A 68 17.34 6.39 -7.05
C PRO A 68 16.32 6.07 -5.96
N TYR A 69 15.02 6.09 -6.28
CA TYR A 69 13.96 5.76 -5.32
C TYR A 69 13.96 4.28 -4.94
N ILE A 70 14.07 3.37 -5.92
CA ILE A 70 14.10 1.93 -5.66
C ILE A 70 15.29 1.54 -4.77
N SER A 71 16.42 2.23 -4.92
CA SER A 71 17.65 1.96 -4.17
C SER A 71 17.55 2.26 -2.68
N VAL A 72 16.65 3.18 -2.29
CA VAL A 72 16.47 3.62 -0.90
C VAL A 72 15.26 2.96 -0.21
N LEU A 73 14.56 2.05 -0.90
CA LEU A 73 13.44 1.30 -0.30
C LEU A 73 13.93 0.28 0.76
N PRO A 74 13.20 0.08 1.87
CA PRO A 74 13.58 -0.83 2.95
C PRO A 74 13.87 -2.25 2.46
N ARG A 75 15.09 -2.75 2.66
CA ARG A 75 15.63 -4.00 2.07
C ARG A 75 14.88 -5.26 2.49
N ASP A 76 14.41 -5.28 3.72
CA ASP A 76 13.62 -6.35 4.29
C ASP A 76 12.32 -5.80 4.90
N PHE A 77 11.39 -6.72 5.12
CA PHE A 77 10.12 -6.47 5.78
C PHE A 77 9.94 -7.51 6.88
N ASP A 78 11.02 -7.83 7.58
CA ASP A 78 11.10 -8.94 8.53
C ASP A 78 10.26 -8.69 9.79
N SER A 79 9.84 -7.46 10.03
CA SER A 79 8.86 -7.10 11.06
C SER A 79 7.40 -7.16 10.60
N HIS A 80 7.15 -7.35 9.30
CA HIS A 80 5.79 -7.33 8.77
C HIS A 80 5.11 -8.70 8.92
N PRO A 81 3.86 -8.78 9.42
CA PRO A 81 3.21 -10.07 9.69
C PRO A 81 2.96 -10.91 8.45
N LEU A 82 2.78 -10.29 7.28
CA LEU A 82 2.70 -11.03 6.01
C LEU A 82 3.98 -11.82 5.72
N THR A 83 5.15 -11.25 6.03
CA THR A 83 6.43 -11.93 5.89
C THR A 83 6.45 -13.18 6.76
N TRP A 84 6.05 -13.07 8.03
CA TRP A 84 5.99 -14.21 8.95
C TRP A 84 5.04 -15.30 8.44
N PHE A 85 3.87 -14.89 7.95
CA PHE A 85 2.84 -15.81 7.45
C PHE A 85 3.36 -16.60 6.24
N VAL A 86 3.92 -15.91 5.24
CA VAL A 86 4.51 -16.56 4.05
C VAL A 86 5.70 -17.43 4.43
N ARG A 87 6.54 -17.00 5.39
CA ARG A 87 7.65 -17.81 5.93
C ARG A 87 7.15 -19.10 6.56
N GLN A 88 6.05 -19.05 7.30
CA GLN A 88 5.45 -20.22 7.93
C GLN A 88 4.99 -21.24 6.90
N GLU A 89 4.29 -20.80 5.84
CA GLU A 89 3.84 -21.68 4.74
C GLU A 89 5.00 -22.36 4.02
N LEU A 90 6.14 -21.68 3.94
CA LEU A 90 7.37 -22.20 3.32
C LEU A 90 8.22 -23.04 4.27
N THR A 91 7.80 -23.27 5.51
CA THR A 91 8.58 -23.94 6.57
C THR A 91 9.90 -23.22 6.92
N LEU A 92 9.93 -21.90 6.74
CA LEU A 92 11.09 -21.03 7.00
C LEU A 92 10.89 -20.08 8.19
N SER A 93 9.74 -20.13 8.86
CA SER A 93 9.46 -19.27 10.01
C SER A 93 10.33 -19.61 11.22
N THR A 94 10.78 -18.60 11.93
CA THR A 94 11.41 -18.76 13.25
C THR A 94 10.39 -19.20 14.31
N VAL A 95 10.89 -19.71 15.45
CA VAL A 95 10.04 -20.06 16.60
C VAL A 95 9.25 -18.84 17.11
N MET A 96 9.87 -17.66 17.08
CA MET A 96 9.25 -16.41 17.51
C MET A 96 8.10 -16.01 16.59
N GLU A 97 8.33 -15.99 15.27
CA GLU A 97 7.30 -15.68 14.26
C GLU A 97 6.10 -16.63 14.39
N HIS A 98 6.36 -17.93 14.56
CA HIS A 98 5.32 -18.93 14.77
C HIS A 98 4.49 -18.67 16.03
N ASN A 99 5.14 -18.31 17.15
CA ASN A 99 4.45 -18.00 18.40
C ASN A 99 3.63 -16.70 18.30
N LEU A 100 4.16 -15.68 17.60
CA LEU A 100 3.43 -14.43 17.34
C LEU A 100 2.18 -14.70 16.52
N LEU A 101 2.28 -15.42 15.41
CA LEU A 101 1.14 -15.78 14.56
C LEU A 101 0.06 -16.56 15.32
N ARG A 102 0.45 -17.49 16.20
CA ARG A 102 -0.49 -18.26 17.04
C ARG A 102 -1.16 -17.44 18.14
N SER A 103 -0.57 -16.31 18.52
CA SER A 103 -1.09 -15.45 19.58
C SER A 103 -2.01 -14.35 19.05
N MET A 104 -2.15 -14.22 17.72
CA MET A 104 -3.00 -13.20 17.11
C MET A 104 -4.48 -13.48 17.37
N PRO A 105 -5.31 -12.44 17.57
CA PRO A 105 -6.75 -12.58 17.54
C PRO A 105 -7.23 -13.21 16.23
N HIS A 106 -8.30 -14.01 16.29
CA HIS A 106 -8.88 -14.67 15.11
C HIS A 106 -9.21 -13.68 13.97
N SER A 107 -9.71 -12.51 14.33
CA SER A 107 -10.05 -11.43 13.40
C SER A 107 -8.84 -10.90 12.63
N VAL A 108 -7.68 -10.80 13.29
CA VAL A 108 -6.40 -10.39 12.70
C VAL A 108 -5.83 -11.51 11.82
N HIS A 109 -5.85 -12.75 12.31
CA HIS A 109 -5.39 -13.90 11.54
C HIS A 109 -6.19 -14.09 10.24
N SER A 110 -7.51 -13.94 10.31
CA SER A 110 -8.39 -13.98 9.13
C SER A 110 -8.02 -12.89 8.12
N ALA A 111 -7.85 -11.65 8.57
CA ALA A 111 -7.43 -10.55 7.71
C ALA A 111 -6.06 -10.80 7.06
N LEU A 112 -5.09 -11.28 7.83
CA LEU A 112 -3.75 -11.62 7.33
C LEU A 112 -3.78 -12.75 6.29
N SER A 113 -4.59 -13.78 6.52
CA SER A 113 -4.77 -14.90 5.57
C SER A 113 -5.38 -14.45 4.23
N ARG A 114 -6.31 -13.48 4.25
CA ARG A 114 -6.84 -12.87 3.01
C ARG A 114 -5.76 -12.14 2.22
N ILE A 115 -4.94 -11.33 2.89
CA ILE A 115 -3.81 -10.63 2.26
C ILE A 115 -2.81 -11.62 1.68
N ALA A 116 -2.47 -12.68 2.43
CA ALA A 116 -1.57 -13.74 1.95
C ALA A 116 -2.13 -14.45 0.71
N THR A 117 -3.43 -14.76 0.69
CA THR A 117 -4.09 -15.35 -0.48
C THR A 117 -3.95 -14.45 -1.70
N ARG A 118 -4.25 -13.15 -1.56
CA ARG A 118 -4.11 -12.15 -2.63
C ARG A 118 -2.67 -12.04 -3.12
N PHE A 119 -1.71 -11.98 -2.20
CA PHE A 119 -0.29 -11.97 -2.52
C PHE A 119 0.09 -13.14 -3.43
N HIS A 120 -0.36 -14.36 -3.10
CA HIS A 120 -0.08 -15.55 -3.90
C HIS A 120 -0.78 -15.54 -5.27
N GLU A 121 -1.98 -14.96 -5.38
CA GLU A 121 -2.71 -14.80 -6.63
C GLU A 121 -2.03 -13.80 -7.57
N ASP A 122 -1.67 -12.63 -7.04
CA ASP A 122 -0.94 -11.59 -7.76
C ASP A 122 0.41 -12.14 -8.24
N TRP A 123 1.11 -12.88 -7.37
CA TRP A 123 2.37 -13.52 -7.72
C TRP A 123 2.20 -14.55 -8.86
N ARG A 124 1.20 -15.44 -8.77
CA ARG A 124 0.89 -16.40 -9.83
C ARG A 124 0.61 -15.69 -11.17
N THR A 125 -0.07 -14.55 -11.13
CA THR A 125 -0.39 -13.77 -12.32
C THR A 125 0.86 -13.12 -12.93
N VAL A 126 1.69 -12.47 -12.12
CA VAL A 126 2.94 -11.85 -12.58
C VAL A 126 3.91 -12.90 -13.15
N ARG A 127 4.05 -14.07 -12.51
CA ARG A 127 4.87 -15.16 -13.03
C ARG A 127 4.45 -15.64 -14.41
N LYS A 128 3.14 -15.73 -14.67
CA LYS A 128 2.63 -16.10 -16.00
C LYS A 128 2.95 -15.05 -17.06
N TYR A 129 3.03 -13.78 -16.65
CA TYR A 129 3.35 -12.66 -17.54
C TYR A 129 4.84 -12.60 -17.93
N MET A 130 5.74 -12.94 -17.00
CA MET A 130 7.19 -12.74 -17.18
C MET A 130 7.81 -13.44 -18.42
N PRO A 131 7.62 -14.75 -18.65
CA PRO A 131 8.21 -15.44 -19.81
C PRO A 131 7.74 -14.88 -21.15
N VAL A 132 6.53 -14.33 -21.18
CA VAL A 132 5.88 -13.86 -22.42
C VAL A 132 6.49 -12.55 -22.92
N ARG A 133 7.06 -11.70 -22.04
CA ARG A 133 7.42 -10.31 -22.42
C ARG A 133 8.77 -9.77 -21.93
N VAL A 134 9.38 -10.33 -20.88
CA VAL A 134 10.72 -9.89 -20.46
C VAL A 134 11.80 -10.40 -21.44
N GLY A 135 11.47 -11.42 -22.26
CA GLY A 135 12.35 -11.90 -23.33
C GLY A 135 12.45 -10.97 -24.54
N SER A 136 11.43 -10.18 -24.84
CA SER A 136 11.25 -9.44 -26.11
C SER A 136 11.59 -7.95 -26.05
N HIS A 137 11.64 -7.34 -24.86
CA HIS A 137 12.05 -5.94 -24.69
C HIS A 137 13.52 -5.80 -24.33
N GLU A 138 14.11 -4.63 -24.63
CA GLU A 138 15.41 -4.14 -24.13
C GLU A 138 15.36 -3.88 -22.61
N THR A 139 14.96 -4.89 -21.84
CA THR A 139 15.12 -4.86 -20.39
C THR A 139 16.61 -4.97 -20.09
N SER A 140 17.11 -4.16 -19.15
CA SER A 140 18.49 -4.18 -18.67
C SER A 140 19.03 -5.61 -18.53
N THR A 141 20.30 -5.83 -18.89
CA THR A 141 20.98 -7.13 -18.77
C THR A 141 20.78 -7.75 -17.38
N MET A 142 20.73 -6.92 -16.33
CA MET A 142 20.44 -7.36 -14.96
C MET A 142 18.97 -7.79 -14.74
N ALA A 143 18.00 -7.16 -15.39
CA ALA A 143 16.60 -7.60 -15.32
C ALA A 143 16.42 -8.97 -16.00
N ARG A 144 17.19 -9.23 -17.07
CA ARG A 144 17.27 -10.54 -17.72
C ARG A 144 18.01 -11.57 -16.88
N GLU A 145 19.10 -11.19 -16.21
CA GLU A 145 19.81 -12.06 -15.27
C GLU A 145 18.98 -12.38 -14.03
N ASN A 146 18.28 -11.41 -13.45
CA ASN A 146 17.30 -11.64 -12.39
C ASN A 146 16.20 -12.58 -12.90
N ALA A 147 15.61 -12.33 -14.07
CA ALA A 147 14.59 -13.23 -14.63
C ALA A 147 15.10 -14.66 -14.92
N ARG A 148 16.38 -14.83 -15.31
CA ARG A 148 17.00 -16.12 -15.68
C ARG A 148 17.60 -16.89 -14.50
N SER A 149 18.25 -16.20 -13.56
CA SER A 149 18.75 -16.77 -12.30
C SER A 149 17.61 -17.23 -11.38
N HIS A 150 16.38 -16.90 -11.74
CA HIS A 150 15.15 -17.20 -11.04
C HIS A 150 14.27 -18.25 -11.78
N GLU A 151 14.89 -19.11 -12.61
CA GLU A 151 14.26 -20.35 -13.05
C GLU A 151 13.81 -21.20 -11.84
N PRO A 152 12.74 -22.01 -11.97
CA PRO A 152 12.16 -22.78 -10.87
C PRO A 152 13.03 -24.01 -10.55
N ALA A 153 14.26 -23.78 -10.11
CA ALA A 153 14.98 -24.77 -9.35
C ALA A 153 14.25 -24.94 -8.01
N ARG A 154 14.17 -26.19 -7.54
CA ARG A 154 13.46 -26.67 -6.34
C ARG A 154 14.01 -26.12 -5.00
N ASP A 155 14.62 -24.94 -5.01
CA ASP A 155 15.23 -24.35 -3.83
C ASP A 155 14.21 -23.60 -2.98
N ALA A 156 14.05 -24.08 -1.75
CA ALA A 156 13.20 -23.47 -0.73
C ALA A 156 13.59 -22.00 -0.41
N GLY A 157 14.78 -21.53 -0.79
CA GLY A 157 15.20 -20.13 -0.63
C GLY A 157 14.61 -19.14 -1.64
N PHE A 158 14.06 -19.65 -2.75
CA PHE A 158 13.54 -18.85 -3.86
C PHE A 158 12.31 -17.99 -3.51
N PRO A 159 11.29 -18.49 -2.78
CA PRO A 159 10.11 -17.70 -2.47
C PRO A 159 10.35 -16.66 -1.36
N MET A 160 11.44 -16.79 -0.59
CA MET A 160 11.80 -15.85 0.48
C MET A 160 12.39 -14.54 -0.06
N GLY A 161 13.41 -14.64 -0.91
CA GLY A 161 13.99 -13.46 -1.57
C GLY A 161 12.97 -12.74 -2.47
N MET A 162 11.92 -13.47 -2.87
CA MET A 162 10.73 -12.93 -3.54
C MET A 162 9.83 -12.18 -2.56
N ALA A 163 9.37 -12.78 -1.46
CA ALA A 163 8.49 -12.10 -0.50
C ALA A 163 9.07 -10.77 0.02
N GLN A 164 10.38 -10.71 0.25
CA GLN A 164 11.08 -9.46 0.64
C GLN A 164 11.11 -8.40 -0.48
N ARG A 165 11.08 -8.81 -1.76
CA ARG A 165 11.02 -7.91 -2.92
C ARG A 165 9.60 -7.57 -3.37
N PHE A 166 8.66 -8.48 -3.12
CA PHE A 166 7.24 -8.46 -3.54
C PHE A 166 6.29 -8.01 -2.43
N SER A 167 6.80 -7.44 -1.34
CA SER A 167 5.98 -6.79 -0.32
C SER A 167 5.88 -5.26 -0.49
N PRO A 168 5.62 -4.67 -1.69
CA PRO A 168 5.29 -3.25 -1.78
C PRO A 168 3.87 -2.96 -1.30
N PHE A 169 3.08 -3.97 -0.89
CA PHE A 169 1.76 -3.76 -0.28
C PHE A 169 1.79 -2.73 0.86
N THR A 170 2.91 -2.66 1.59
CA THR A 170 3.16 -1.71 2.69
C THR A 170 3.46 -0.28 2.23
N LEU A 171 3.80 -0.08 0.96
CA LEU A 171 4.25 1.19 0.40
C LEU A 171 3.25 1.80 -0.59
N LEU A 172 2.29 1.01 -1.08
CA LEU A 172 1.33 1.47 -2.09
C LEU A 172 0.34 2.47 -1.48
N ARG A 173 0.21 3.63 -2.12
CA ARG A 173 -0.77 4.67 -1.77
C ARG A 173 -1.88 4.74 -2.80
N TYR A 174 -3.08 5.05 -2.35
CA TYR A 174 -4.18 5.39 -3.25
C TYR A 174 -3.91 6.77 -3.89
N ASP A 175 -3.83 6.80 -5.22
CA ASP A 175 -3.62 8.01 -6.00
C ASP A 175 -4.94 8.49 -6.61
N MET A 176 -5.56 9.44 -5.93
CA MET A 176 -6.81 10.09 -6.34
C MET A 176 -6.71 10.80 -7.70
N THR A 177 -5.50 11.05 -8.24
CA THR A 177 -5.30 11.67 -9.56
C THR A 177 -5.39 10.65 -10.71
N LEU A 178 -5.45 9.36 -10.39
CA LEU A 178 -5.73 8.29 -11.35
C LEU A 178 -7.26 8.12 -11.40
N THR A 179 -7.86 8.49 -12.54
CA THR A 179 -9.31 8.35 -12.78
C THR A 179 -9.69 6.95 -13.28
N LYS A 180 -8.88 5.92 -13.01
CA LYS A 180 -9.16 4.54 -13.44
C LYS A 180 -10.07 3.84 -12.43
N SER A 181 -10.56 2.65 -12.76
CA SER A 181 -11.34 1.81 -11.83
C SER A 181 -10.63 1.70 -10.48
N ARG A 182 -11.39 1.68 -9.38
CA ARG A 182 -10.92 1.80 -7.99
C ARG A 182 -9.68 0.94 -7.66
N GLY A 183 -9.52 -0.24 -8.27
CA GLY A 183 -8.37 -1.13 -8.08
C GLY A 183 -7.05 -0.73 -8.77
N ASP A 184 -7.06 0.23 -9.70
CA ASP A 184 -5.88 0.65 -10.49
C ASP A 184 -5.37 2.06 -10.13
N ASN A 185 -5.92 2.65 -9.07
CA ASN A 185 -5.56 3.98 -8.60
C ASN A 185 -4.47 3.89 -7.52
N LEU A 186 -3.41 3.14 -7.80
CA LEU A 186 -2.29 2.97 -6.87
C LEU A 186 -1.02 3.58 -7.46
N SER A 187 -0.31 4.32 -6.62
CA SER A 187 1.00 4.90 -6.93
C SER A 187 1.98 4.65 -5.79
N LEU A 188 3.25 4.46 -6.12
CA LEU A 188 4.35 4.82 -5.24
C LEU A 188 4.75 6.27 -5.54
N CYS A 189 4.94 7.05 -4.49
CA CYS A 189 5.20 8.48 -4.55
C CYS A 189 6.57 8.75 -3.91
N PRO A 190 7.66 8.80 -4.71
CA PRO A 190 8.98 9.11 -4.18
C PRO A 190 9.00 10.38 -3.33
N VAL A 191 9.84 10.39 -2.29
CA VAL A 191 9.88 11.42 -1.23
C VAL A 191 8.68 11.36 -0.27
N PHE A 192 7.45 11.32 -0.79
CA PHE A 192 6.25 11.27 0.05
C PHE A 192 6.13 9.98 0.86
N ASP A 193 6.47 8.83 0.27
CA ASP A 193 6.35 7.53 0.93
C ASP A 193 7.27 7.35 2.15
N PHE A 194 8.23 8.26 2.37
CA PHE A 194 9.10 8.25 3.55
C PHE A 194 8.47 8.93 4.78
N ALA A 195 7.34 9.62 4.62
CA ALA A 195 6.65 10.23 5.74
C ALA A 195 5.98 9.18 6.59
N ASN A 196 6.31 9.15 7.88
CA ASN A 196 5.75 8.19 8.83
C ASN A 196 4.31 8.54 9.23
N HIS A 197 3.61 7.53 9.77
CA HIS A 197 2.27 7.70 10.32
C HIS A 197 2.31 8.43 11.66
N ALA A 198 1.45 9.42 11.82
CA ALA A 198 1.01 9.90 13.13
C ALA A 198 -0.51 9.99 13.17
N TRP A 199 -1.12 9.42 14.21
CA TRP A 199 -2.54 9.59 14.49
C TRP A 199 -2.81 10.87 15.28
N THR A 200 -1.83 11.35 16.05
CA THR A 200 -1.86 12.67 16.71
C THR A 200 -1.04 13.69 15.92
N ALA A 201 -1.64 14.84 15.65
CA ALA A 201 -0.94 16.03 15.12
C ALA A 201 -0.06 15.75 13.88
N PRO A 202 -0.61 15.17 12.79
CA PRO A 202 0.11 15.14 11.51
C PRO A 202 0.45 16.57 11.08
N ASN A 203 1.70 16.82 10.70
CA ASN A 203 2.20 18.15 10.38
C ASN A 203 2.39 18.38 8.88
N MET A 204 2.06 17.39 8.04
CA MET A 204 2.07 17.44 6.59
C MET A 204 0.80 16.81 6.01
N ASP A 205 0.27 17.39 4.93
CA ASP A 205 -0.85 16.83 4.18
C ASP A 205 -0.65 16.88 2.67
N PRO A 206 -1.07 15.84 1.92
CA PRO A 206 -1.16 15.88 0.47
C PRO A 206 -2.39 16.68 0.03
N VAL A 207 -2.19 17.72 -0.78
CA VAL A 207 -3.26 18.54 -1.34
C VAL A 207 -3.63 18.02 -2.72
N ASN A 208 -4.89 17.63 -2.90
CA ASN A 208 -5.42 17.33 -4.23
C ASN A 208 -5.88 18.61 -4.90
N LEU A 209 -5.08 19.10 -5.86
CA LEU A 209 -5.38 20.32 -6.63
C LEU A 209 -6.65 20.21 -7.48
N GLU A 210 -7.17 18.99 -7.70
CA GLU A 210 -8.36 18.76 -8.54
C GLU A 210 -9.70 18.77 -7.75
N SER A 211 -9.69 18.58 -6.42
CA SER A 211 -10.91 18.12 -5.71
C SER A 211 -11.67 19.13 -4.87
N GLU A 212 -11.19 20.34 -4.58
CA GLU A 212 -12.01 21.28 -3.80
C GLU A 212 -12.04 22.71 -4.34
N GLY A 213 -13.27 23.19 -4.53
CA GLY A 213 -13.57 24.57 -4.88
C GLY A 213 -13.05 25.53 -3.80
N GLY A 214 -11.88 26.12 -4.06
CA GLY A 214 -11.45 27.36 -3.45
C GLY A 214 -10.62 27.22 -2.17
N ARG A 215 -9.28 27.24 -2.32
CA ARG A 215 -8.40 28.21 -1.64
C ARG A 215 -6.93 28.09 -2.06
N TRP A 216 -6.52 26.97 -2.64
CA TRP A 216 -5.15 26.77 -3.11
C TRP A 216 -5.12 26.29 -4.57
N ARG A 217 -5.22 27.23 -5.50
CA ARG A 217 -4.69 27.03 -6.85
C ARG A 217 -3.25 27.52 -6.82
N ASP A 218 -2.28 26.62 -6.87
CA ASP A 218 -0.98 27.03 -7.38
C ASP A 218 -1.14 27.23 -8.90
N PRO A 219 -1.01 28.46 -9.43
CA PRO A 219 -1.09 28.71 -10.87
C PRO A 219 0.00 28.00 -11.69
N ARG A 220 0.98 27.33 -11.03
CA ARG A 220 2.07 26.58 -11.67
C ARG A 220 1.91 25.05 -11.61
N GLY A 221 0.94 24.53 -10.86
CA GLY A 221 0.77 23.08 -10.70
C GLY A 221 0.26 22.42 -11.98
N SER A 222 0.99 21.45 -12.49
CA SER A 222 0.54 20.65 -13.65
C SER A 222 -0.40 19.53 -13.21
N ARG A 223 -1.29 19.10 -14.12
CA ARG A 223 -2.31 18.08 -13.82
C ARG A 223 -1.65 16.77 -13.33
N GLY A 224 -2.09 16.26 -12.18
CA GLY A 224 -1.62 14.98 -11.62
C GLY A 224 -0.37 15.06 -10.72
N GLU A 225 0.13 16.26 -10.44
CA GLU A 225 1.17 16.47 -9.42
C GLU A 225 0.65 16.20 -8.01
N LEU A 226 1.53 15.77 -7.12
CA LEU A 226 1.26 15.67 -5.70
C LEU A 226 1.94 16.84 -5.00
N VAL A 227 1.17 17.73 -4.39
CA VAL A 227 1.68 18.85 -3.60
C VAL A 227 1.50 18.51 -2.13
N CYS A 228 2.55 18.61 -1.34
CA CYS A 228 2.48 18.42 0.11
C CYS A 228 2.68 19.76 0.81
N VAL A 229 1.81 20.06 1.76
CA VAL A 229 1.83 21.31 2.53
C VAL A 229 1.96 21.02 4.01
N SER A 230 2.51 21.98 4.77
CA SER A 230 2.47 21.92 6.22
C SER A 230 1.06 22.20 6.74
N THR A 231 0.62 21.46 7.74
CA THR A 231 -0.69 21.70 8.42
C THR A 231 -0.53 22.61 9.63
N MET A 232 0.67 22.64 10.22
CA MET A 232 1.01 23.41 11.41
C MET A 232 2.40 24.06 11.29
N GLU A 233 2.72 24.91 12.26
CA GLU A 233 4.07 25.47 12.42
C GLU A 233 5.01 24.39 12.97
N GLY A 234 6.22 24.29 12.43
CA GLY A 234 7.20 23.29 12.87
C GLY A 234 8.62 23.84 12.81
N ALA A 235 9.49 23.24 13.63
CA ALA A 235 10.88 23.62 13.72
C ALA A 235 11.76 22.88 12.71
N LYS A 236 12.92 23.46 12.43
CA LYS A 236 13.96 22.78 11.66
C LYS A 236 14.36 21.48 12.35
N ASP A 237 14.62 20.47 11.53
CA ASP A 237 15.06 19.13 11.94
C ASP A 237 13.97 18.33 12.69
N GLU A 238 12.72 18.82 12.73
CA GLU A 238 11.55 18.02 13.13
C GLU A 238 11.10 17.08 12.01
N GLU A 239 10.64 15.90 12.40
CA GLU A 239 10.11 14.90 11.47
C GLU A 239 8.74 15.32 10.94
N LEU A 240 8.52 15.05 9.64
CA LEU A 240 7.26 15.30 8.98
C LEU A 240 6.40 14.03 8.99
N PHE A 241 5.21 14.12 9.57
CA PHE A 241 4.25 13.05 9.70
C PHE A 241 3.01 13.32 8.87
N ILE A 242 2.42 12.24 8.36
CA ILE A 242 1.11 12.23 7.73
C ILE A 242 0.20 11.24 8.47
N THR A 243 -1.11 11.39 8.33
CA THR A 243 -2.04 10.33 8.75
C THR A 243 -2.31 9.41 7.56
N TYR A 244 -2.03 8.13 7.72
CA TYR A 244 -2.24 7.13 6.64
C TYR A 244 -3.72 6.86 6.37
N GLY A 245 -4.57 7.22 7.33
CA GLY A 245 -6.00 7.01 7.36
C GLY A 245 -6.45 6.78 8.79
N ALA A 246 -7.75 6.85 9.04
CA ALA A 246 -8.39 6.56 10.33
C ALA A 246 -8.42 5.04 10.62
N HIS A 247 -7.42 4.27 10.21
CA HIS A 247 -7.50 2.82 10.18
C HIS A 247 -7.54 2.17 11.57
N ALA A 248 -8.30 1.08 11.67
CA ALA A 248 -8.24 0.19 12.82
C ALA A 248 -6.83 -0.40 12.98
N ASN A 249 -6.41 -0.68 14.22
CA ASN A 249 -5.12 -1.37 14.48
C ASN A 249 -5.02 -2.72 13.77
N ARG A 250 -6.15 -3.40 13.51
CA ARG A 250 -6.19 -4.60 12.66
C ARG A 250 -5.61 -4.30 11.27
N THR A 251 -6.11 -3.25 10.59
CA THR A 251 -5.66 -2.84 9.25
C THR A 251 -4.22 -2.35 9.26
N LEU A 252 -3.86 -1.47 10.21
CA LEU A 252 -2.48 -1.00 10.35
C LEU A 252 -1.50 -2.16 10.50
N PHE A 253 -1.86 -3.16 11.30
CA PHE A 253 -1.00 -4.30 11.53
C PHE A 253 -0.83 -5.16 10.28
N VAL A 254 -1.93 -5.53 9.61
CA VAL A 254 -1.87 -6.49 8.49
C VAL A 254 -1.40 -5.87 7.18
N GLU A 255 -1.62 -4.56 6.95
CA GLU A 255 -1.23 -3.85 5.73
C GLU A 255 0.08 -3.06 5.85
N TYR A 256 0.39 -2.52 7.05
CA TYR A 256 1.54 -1.63 7.26
C TYR A 256 2.58 -2.20 8.25
N GLY A 257 2.24 -3.23 9.03
CA GLY A 257 3.15 -3.88 9.97
C GLY A 257 3.37 -3.14 11.29
N PHE A 258 2.48 -2.22 11.66
CA PHE A 258 2.52 -1.52 12.96
C PHE A 258 1.11 -1.34 13.54
N ILE A 259 1.02 -0.89 14.79
CA ILE A 259 -0.24 -0.49 15.43
C ILE A 259 -0.08 0.90 16.03
N ASN A 260 -1.18 1.64 16.17
CA ASN A 260 -1.20 2.82 17.00
C ASN A 260 -1.19 2.40 18.48
N ASP A 261 -0.29 3.02 19.24
CA ASP A 261 -0.34 3.00 20.70
C ASP A 261 -1.39 4.03 21.14
N VAL A 262 -2.52 3.55 21.65
CA VAL A 262 -3.70 4.36 21.98
C VAL A 262 -4.12 4.01 23.40
N GLY A 263 -4.21 5.01 24.27
CA GLY A 263 -4.68 4.81 25.64
C GLY A 263 -6.20 4.61 25.72
N GLU A 264 -6.67 3.95 26.78
CA GLU A 264 -8.11 3.82 27.04
C GLU A 264 -8.81 5.19 27.16
N ASP A 265 -8.09 6.19 27.69
CA ASP A 265 -8.57 7.56 27.81
C ASP A 265 -8.76 8.23 26.44
N ASP A 266 -7.89 7.98 25.47
CA ASP A 266 -7.98 8.55 24.12
C ASP A 266 -9.20 7.98 23.36
N ILE A 267 -9.50 6.70 23.59
CA ILE A 267 -10.67 6.02 23.03
C ILE A 267 -11.95 6.55 23.69
N SER A 268 -12.01 6.54 25.03
CA SER A 268 -13.20 6.92 25.79
C SER A 268 -13.55 8.40 25.69
N SER A 269 -12.55 9.28 25.48
CA SER A 269 -12.75 10.70 25.23
C SER A 269 -13.14 11.03 23.79
N GLY A 270 -13.02 10.06 22.86
CA GLY A 270 -13.28 10.27 21.43
C GLY A 270 -12.20 11.08 20.72
N VAL A 271 -11.03 11.28 21.34
CA VAL A 271 -9.89 11.97 20.72
C VAL A 271 -9.26 11.10 19.65
N TYR A 272 -9.23 9.78 19.84
CA TYR A 272 -8.74 8.85 18.82
C TYR A 272 -9.76 8.69 17.68
N PRO A 273 -9.45 9.14 16.44
CA PRO A 273 -10.38 9.10 15.32
C PRO A 273 -10.41 7.72 14.65
N GLY A 274 -10.25 6.64 15.41
CA GLY A 274 -10.09 5.29 14.87
C GLY A 274 -11.38 4.72 14.28
N GLU A 275 -11.22 4.00 13.16
CA GLU A 275 -12.24 3.11 12.63
C GLU A 275 -12.33 1.85 13.50
N VAL A 276 -13.56 1.40 13.74
CA VAL A 276 -13.84 0.04 14.20
C VAL A 276 -14.30 -0.75 12.98
N ASP A 277 -13.53 -1.77 12.64
CA ASP A 277 -13.92 -2.72 11.61
C ASP A 277 -14.89 -3.73 12.22
N VAL A 278 -16.14 -3.65 11.78
CA VAL A 278 -17.28 -4.47 12.23
C VAL A 278 -17.69 -5.50 11.19
N HIS A 279 -16.87 -5.71 10.16
CA HIS A 279 -17.25 -6.51 9.01
C HIS A 279 -17.56 -7.96 9.38
N ASP A 280 -16.78 -8.56 10.27
CA ASP A 280 -17.01 -9.92 10.80
C ASP A 280 -18.34 -10.03 11.56
N VAL A 281 -18.64 -9.06 12.43
CA VAL A 281 -19.92 -8.99 13.15
C VAL A 281 -21.09 -8.83 12.18
N MET A 282 -20.93 -8.00 11.14
CA MET A 282 -21.93 -7.78 10.11
C MET A 282 -22.13 -9.03 9.23
N GLU A 283 -21.06 -9.76 8.91
CA GLU A 283 -21.12 -11.05 8.20
C GLU A 283 -21.96 -12.05 8.98
N GLU A 284 -21.67 -12.25 10.26
CA GLU A 284 -22.41 -13.17 11.12
C GLU A 284 -23.89 -12.76 11.25
N LEU A 285 -24.13 -11.46 11.46
CA LEU A 285 -25.49 -10.93 11.56
C LEU A 285 -26.28 -11.14 10.26
N ILE A 286 -25.68 -10.84 9.11
CA ILE A 286 -26.32 -11.02 7.81
C ILE A 286 -26.59 -12.50 7.54
N GLU A 287 -25.64 -13.40 7.85
CA GLU A 287 -25.80 -14.84 7.69
C GLU A 287 -26.91 -15.44 8.54
N SER A 288 -27.18 -14.84 9.71
CA SER A 288 -28.30 -15.24 10.56
C SER A 288 -29.69 -14.83 10.02
N CYS A 289 -29.75 -14.00 8.97
CA CYS A 289 -30.99 -13.48 8.43
C CYS A 289 -31.57 -14.37 7.32
N ALA A 290 -32.90 -14.55 7.28
CA ALA A 290 -33.57 -15.33 6.23
C ALA A 290 -33.38 -14.76 4.80
N VAL A 291 -32.99 -13.48 4.70
CA VAL A 291 -32.74 -12.76 3.45
C VAL A 291 -31.24 -12.50 3.20
N ALA A 292 -30.35 -13.25 3.87
CA ALA A 292 -28.90 -13.08 3.80
C ALA A 292 -28.37 -12.97 2.36
N SER A 293 -28.84 -13.86 1.47
CA SER A 293 -28.40 -13.89 0.07
C SER A 293 -28.77 -12.62 -0.70
N TRP A 294 -29.97 -12.08 -0.47
CA TRP A 294 -30.42 -10.84 -1.08
C TRP A 294 -29.64 -9.64 -0.55
N ILE A 295 -29.38 -9.59 0.76
CA ILE A 295 -28.56 -8.52 1.37
C ILE A 295 -27.14 -8.56 0.82
N LYS A 296 -26.46 -9.72 0.84
CA LYS A 296 -25.09 -9.86 0.31
C LYS A 296 -25.03 -9.47 -1.17
N SER A 297 -25.92 -10.00 -2.01
CA SER A 297 -25.99 -9.65 -3.44
C SER A 297 -26.18 -8.15 -3.65
N THR A 298 -27.10 -7.53 -2.90
CA THR A 298 -27.37 -6.10 -3.04
C THR A 298 -26.16 -5.26 -2.64
N LEU A 299 -25.50 -5.61 -1.53
CA LEU A 299 -24.30 -4.90 -1.09
C LEU A 299 -23.11 -5.11 -2.04
N GLU A 300 -23.01 -6.28 -2.68
CA GLU A 300 -22.00 -6.55 -3.72
C GLU A 300 -22.28 -5.73 -4.98
N ASP A 301 -23.52 -5.71 -5.45
CA ASP A 301 -23.97 -4.96 -6.64
C ASP A 301 -23.75 -3.44 -6.46
N GLU A 302 -23.99 -2.94 -5.25
CA GLU A 302 -23.77 -1.53 -4.88
C GLU A 302 -22.30 -1.23 -4.50
N GLY A 303 -21.43 -2.25 -4.48
CA GLY A 303 -20.00 -2.08 -4.20
C GLY A 303 -19.68 -1.72 -2.74
N TYR A 304 -20.55 -2.10 -1.79
CA TYR A 304 -20.33 -2.02 -0.35
C TYR A 304 -19.81 -3.33 0.27
N TRP A 305 -19.84 -4.43 -0.49
CA TRP A 305 -19.44 -5.76 -0.05
C TRP A 305 -18.49 -6.42 -1.04
N GLY A 306 -17.72 -7.39 -0.57
CA GLY A 306 -16.69 -8.09 -1.35
C GLY A 306 -15.26 -7.73 -0.95
N TYR A 307 -14.30 -8.33 -1.66
CA TYR A 307 -12.89 -8.43 -1.24
C TYR A 307 -12.17 -7.11 -0.93
N ASP A 308 -12.57 -6.01 -1.57
CA ASP A 308 -11.96 -4.67 -1.37
C ASP A 308 -12.78 -3.75 -0.46
N ASN A 309 -13.92 -4.21 0.07
CA ASN A 309 -14.82 -3.40 0.89
C ASN A 309 -15.00 -3.99 2.28
N THR A 310 -14.32 -3.39 3.23
CA THR A 310 -14.56 -3.64 4.65
C THR A 310 -15.63 -2.66 5.14
N LEU A 311 -16.65 -3.16 5.84
CA LEU A 311 -17.62 -2.28 6.51
C LEU A 311 -16.95 -1.70 7.75
N ARG A 312 -16.81 -0.37 7.76
CA ARG A 312 -16.14 0.36 8.83
C ARG A 312 -17.11 1.29 9.52
N TYR A 313 -17.08 1.30 10.84
CA TYR A 313 -17.74 2.33 11.64
C TYR A 313 -16.68 3.35 12.06
N VAL A 314 -16.84 4.61 11.67
CA VAL A 314 -16.02 5.69 12.20
C VAL A 314 -16.60 6.08 13.54
N ILE A 315 -15.79 6.07 14.61
CA ILE A 315 -16.21 6.60 15.91
C ILE A 315 -16.35 8.12 15.78
N LEU A 316 -17.52 8.58 15.32
CA LEU A 316 -17.94 9.95 15.48
C LEU A 316 -18.72 10.03 16.78
N LEU A 317 -18.02 10.23 17.89
CA LEU A 317 -18.71 10.78 19.05
C LEU A 317 -19.05 12.22 18.68
N GLU A 318 -20.32 12.47 18.34
CA GLU A 318 -20.86 13.82 18.34
C GLU A 318 -20.52 14.41 19.71
N ALA A 319 -19.53 15.30 19.74
CA ALA A 319 -19.30 16.18 20.86
C ALA A 319 -20.54 17.06 20.96
N HIS A 320 -21.59 16.56 21.62
CA HIS A 320 -22.65 17.37 22.16
C HIS A 320 -21.99 18.33 23.14
N ARG A 321 -21.67 19.52 22.64
CA ARG A 321 -21.51 20.72 23.45
C ARG A 321 -22.78 20.85 24.31
N ILE A 322 -22.64 20.58 25.60
CA ILE A 322 -23.46 21.17 26.66
C ILE A 322 -22.57 22.19 27.37
#